data_AF-A0AAE1WSR0-F1
#
_entry.id   AF-A0AAE1WSR0-F1
#
_cell.length_a   1.000
_cell.length_b   1.000
_cell.length_c   1.000
_cell.angle_alpha   90.00
_cell.angle_beta   90.00
_cell.angle_gamma   90.00
#
_symmetry.space_group_name_H-M   'P 1'
#
loop_
_entity.id
_entity.type
_entity.pdbx_description
1 polymer ?
#
loop_
_entity_poly.entity_id
_entity_poly.type
_entity_poly.pdbx_seq_one_letter_code
_entity_poly.pdbx_strand_id
1 'polypeptide(L)'
;MRSSAKHGAPENARGISAHVLTLHQRLYHALNLGSSESRGKWQCPDIEIQRLVLRSVDAFLDCISTETLQYPLVKDSVVDMVRALGSILEFKSQSILRLASSVVAKLVNILPSPMLQSHVLDLISPLADLLSSQQVPVAISCATSMNVILTKISSRQEREVSLILDETKVVGYLVHNVKQFCVDDKPIEYIQEMASVLSKILWRWSSFRFCVWSDPKFLSILDAMRLVPGNSKKLLSCSSLCGYGAEKLLENGETLLQMMVGCMDSSNTYSVRMEAFKLARCLMESCIGIQHDGSGALEFHMQTIKVPVRWESLNKLVGWFYSEQLPEPTFDCIWDNMDPEEKFREIQSYLELCWLAEFWLIEDLHEECYKVVISCLDSSRYLSTKIIQIAANFSLWKLAQVAAEYMAPSYHHLRYSGDLDALDSNLVEMVRAASVRLSQEGSRQFS
;
A
#
# COMPACT_ATOMS: atom_id res chain seq x y z
N MET A 1 4.56 -64.14 -25.39
CA MET A 1 3.69 -63.01 -25.80
C MET A 1 3.70 -61.96 -24.70
N ARG A 2 4.24 -60.78 -25.00
CA ARG A 2 4.31 -59.61 -24.11
C ARG A 2 3.50 -58.49 -24.79
N SER A 3 2.52 -57.93 -24.09
CA SER A 3 1.89 -56.64 -24.40
C SER A 3 1.12 -56.24 -23.12
N SER A 4 1.69 -55.43 -22.23
CA SER A 4 1.84 -53.96 -22.30
C SER A 4 0.51 -53.23 -22.08
N ALA A 5 0.10 -53.13 -20.80
CA ALA A 5 -0.96 -52.22 -20.37
C ALA A 5 -0.35 -50.85 -20.03
N LYS A 6 -0.44 -49.91 -20.98
CA LYS A 6 -0.19 -48.49 -20.73
C LYS A 6 -1.26 -47.97 -19.76
N HIS A 7 -0.87 -47.60 -18.55
CA HIS A 7 -1.70 -46.79 -17.68
C HIS A 7 -1.68 -45.35 -18.22
N GLY A 8 -2.86 -44.85 -18.58
CA GLY A 8 -3.06 -43.47 -18.99
C GLY A 8 -2.83 -42.52 -17.83
N ALA A 9 -1.97 -41.52 -18.03
CA ALA A 9 -1.87 -40.37 -17.15
C ALA A 9 -3.14 -39.50 -17.30
N PRO A 10 -3.62 -38.86 -16.22
CA PRO A 10 -4.80 -38.00 -16.28
C PRO A 10 -4.54 -36.79 -17.18
N GLU A 11 -5.51 -36.45 -18.03
CA GLU A 11 -5.42 -35.44 -19.10
C GLU A 11 -5.24 -33.99 -18.60
N ASN A 12 -5.23 -33.75 -17.28
CA ASN A 12 -5.06 -32.43 -16.66
C ASN A 12 -3.59 -31.94 -16.58
N ALA A 13 -2.61 -32.72 -17.04
CA ALA A 13 -1.18 -32.41 -16.94
C ALA A 13 -0.54 -31.90 -18.25
N ARG A 14 -1.32 -31.60 -19.30
CA ARG A 14 -0.79 -31.05 -20.57
C ARG A 14 -0.28 -29.62 -20.36
N GLY A 15 0.99 -29.49 -20.00
CA GLY A 15 1.69 -28.21 -19.85
C GLY A 15 2.63 -28.13 -18.64
N ILE A 16 2.51 -29.05 -17.68
CA ILE A 16 3.33 -29.04 -16.46
C ILE A 16 4.69 -29.68 -16.77
N SER A 17 5.78 -28.98 -16.45
CA SER A 17 7.14 -29.52 -16.57
C SER A 17 7.30 -30.81 -15.75
N ALA A 18 7.98 -31.81 -16.30
CA ALA A 18 8.29 -33.07 -15.62
C ALA A 18 9.01 -32.85 -14.27
N HIS A 19 9.75 -31.75 -14.16
CA HIS A 19 10.41 -31.33 -12.93
C HIS A 19 9.41 -30.96 -11.82
N VAL A 20 8.39 -30.16 -12.14
CA VAL A 20 7.34 -29.74 -11.20
C VAL A 20 6.55 -30.93 -10.70
N LEU A 21 6.21 -31.88 -11.59
CA LEU A 21 5.51 -33.11 -11.20
C LEU A 21 6.34 -33.96 -10.24
N THR A 22 7.65 -34.06 -10.47
CA THR A 22 8.56 -34.83 -9.61
C THR A 22 8.66 -34.20 -8.21
N LEU A 23 8.78 -32.86 -8.14
CA LEU A 23 8.83 -32.16 -6.86
C LEU A 23 7.51 -32.21 -6.11
N HIS A 24 6.39 -32.09 -6.83
CA HIS A 24 5.06 -32.30 -6.24
C HIS A 24 4.90 -33.71 -5.66
N GLN A 25 5.34 -34.75 -6.37
CA GLN A 25 5.28 -36.13 -5.86
C GLN A 25 6.11 -36.31 -4.58
N ARG A 26 7.30 -35.69 -4.52
CA ARG A 26 8.16 -35.69 -3.33
C ARG A 26 7.50 -34.96 -2.17
N LEU A 27 6.92 -33.79 -2.43
CA LEU A 27 6.15 -33.03 -1.45
C LEU A 27 4.98 -33.86 -0.90
N TYR A 28 4.17 -34.42 -1.79
CA TYR A 28 3.00 -35.23 -1.42
C TYR A 28 3.40 -36.46 -0.59
N HIS A 29 4.47 -37.15 -1.00
CA HIS A 29 5.02 -38.25 -0.20
C HIS A 29 5.46 -37.77 1.19
N ALA A 30 6.19 -36.66 1.29
CA ALA A 30 6.67 -36.16 2.57
C ALA A 30 5.51 -35.77 3.49
N LEU A 31 4.47 -35.11 2.96
CA LEU A 31 3.27 -34.74 3.71
C LEU A 31 2.51 -35.98 4.23
N ASN A 32 2.41 -37.04 3.43
CA ASN A 32 1.74 -38.28 3.85
C ASN A 32 2.47 -39.08 4.94
N LEU A 33 3.71 -38.71 5.29
CA LEU A 33 4.41 -39.31 6.43
C LEU A 33 3.90 -38.76 7.78
N GLY A 34 3.17 -37.65 7.78
CA GLY A 34 2.50 -37.13 8.97
C GLY A 34 1.10 -37.72 9.15
N SER A 35 0.62 -37.74 10.39
CA SER A 35 -0.75 -38.12 10.71
C SER A 35 -1.68 -36.92 10.54
N SER A 36 -2.77 -37.09 9.78
CA SER A 36 -3.90 -36.17 9.81
C SER A 36 -4.93 -36.74 10.80
N GLU A 37 -4.99 -36.20 12.03
CA GLU A 37 -6.13 -36.49 12.90
C GLU A 37 -7.43 -35.84 12.34
N SER A 38 -8.57 -36.24 12.91
CA SER A 38 -9.96 -35.95 12.50
C SER A 38 -10.36 -34.46 12.35
N ARG A 39 -9.42 -33.51 12.56
CA ARG A 39 -9.60 -32.07 12.34
C ARG A 39 -8.77 -31.49 11.20
N GLY A 40 -8.11 -32.33 10.40
CA GLY A 40 -7.39 -31.89 9.20
C GLY A 40 -6.09 -31.12 9.45
N LYS A 41 -5.57 -31.06 10.69
CA LYS A 41 -4.22 -30.54 10.98
C LYS A 41 -3.18 -31.65 10.76
N TRP A 42 -2.09 -31.32 10.08
CA TRP A 42 -0.96 -32.22 9.89
C TRP A 42 -0.14 -32.32 11.18
N GLN A 43 0.13 -33.53 11.68
CA GLN A 43 0.91 -33.70 12.90
C GLN A 43 1.96 -34.81 12.74
N CYS A 44 3.20 -34.50 13.06
CA CYS A 44 4.27 -35.47 13.19
C CYS A 44 5.30 -34.91 14.17
N PRO A 45 5.58 -35.56 15.33
CA PRO A 45 6.58 -35.09 16.28
C PRO A 45 8.03 -35.42 15.85
N ASP A 46 8.22 -36.26 14.84
CA ASP A 46 9.55 -36.67 14.37
C ASP A 46 10.25 -35.52 13.63
N ILE A 47 11.38 -35.07 14.18
CA ILE A 47 12.15 -33.92 13.68
C ILE A 47 12.71 -34.16 12.27
N GLU A 48 13.08 -35.40 11.93
CA GLU A 48 13.63 -35.70 10.60
C GLU A 48 12.53 -35.77 9.54
N ILE A 49 11.33 -36.25 9.91
CA ILE A 49 10.15 -36.14 9.03
C ILE A 49 9.75 -34.68 8.84
N GLN A 50 9.69 -33.88 9.91
CA GLN A 50 9.42 -32.44 9.82
C GLN A 50 10.46 -31.75 8.91
N ARG A 51 11.75 -32.06 9.06
CA ARG A 51 12.83 -31.53 8.22
C ARG A 51 12.68 -31.94 6.75
N LEU A 52 12.28 -33.18 6.48
CA LEU A 52 12.02 -33.67 5.13
C LEU A 52 10.85 -32.92 4.49
N VAL A 53 9.77 -32.69 5.24
CA VAL A 53 8.63 -31.88 4.78
C VAL A 53 9.09 -30.47 4.45
N LEU A 54 9.80 -29.80 5.36
CA LEU A 54 10.31 -28.44 5.14
C LEU A 54 11.16 -28.33 3.86
N ARG A 55 12.10 -29.26 3.65
CA ARG A 55 12.95 -29.29 2.45
C ARG A 55 12.15 -29.57 1.18
N SER A 56 11.11 -30.39 1.26
CA SER A 56 10.26 -30.73 0.12
C SER A 56 9.35 -29.56 -0.27
N VAL A 57 8.81 -28.85 0.72
CA VAL A 57 8.08 -27.59 0.52
C VAL A 57 9.00 -26.54 -0.09
N ASP A 58 10.17 -26.31 0.50
CA ASP A 58 11.12 -25.28 0.04
C ASP A 58 11.52 -25.47 -1.44
N ALA A 59 11.85 -26.71 -1.81
CA ALA A 59 12.20 -27.07 -3.18
C ALA A 59 11.00 -26.96 -4.15
N PHE A 60 9.79 -27.28 -3.68
CA PHE A 60 8.58 -27.12 -4.49
C PHE A 60 8.28 -25.62 -4.73
N LEU A 61 8.46 -24.78 -3.71
CA LEU A 61 8.30 -23.33 -3.82
C LEU A 61 9.26 -22.69 -4.83
N ASP A 62 10.49 -23.21 -4.99
CA ASP A 62 11.44 -22.74 -6.01
C ASP A 62 10.93 -22.91 -7.45
N CYS A 63 9.97 -23.81 -7.65
CA CYS A 63 9.39 -24.06 -8.97
C CYS A 63 8.09 -23.30 -9.21
N ILE A 64 7.61 -22.53 -8.23
CA ILE A 64 6.37 -21.77 -8.37
C ILE A 64 6.65 -20.42 -9.05
N SER A 65 6.15 -20.27 -10.27
CA SER A 65 6.00 -19.02 -11.02
C SER A 65 4.53 -18.61 -11.17
N THR A 66 4.29 -17.39 -11.65
CA THR A 66 2.94 -16.87 -12.00
C THR A 66 2.17 -17.79 -12.95
N GLU A 67 2.85 -18.45 -13.88
CA GLU A 67 2.27 -19.43 -14.81
C GLU A 67 1.87 -20.72 -14.07
N THR A 68 2.76 -21.22 -13.21
CA THR A 68 2.50 -22.49 -12.50
C THR A 68 1.41 -22.39 -11.43
N LEU A 69 1.20 -21.20 -10.85
CA LEU A 69 0.13 -20.95 -9.86
C LEU A 69 -1.27 -21.18 -10.44
N GLN A 70 -1.42 -21.16 -11.76
CA GLN A 70 -2.70 -21.44 -12.40
C GLN A 70 -3.06 -22.93 -12.37
N TYR A 71 -2.07 -23.82 -12.25
CA TYR A 71 -2.30 -25.26 -12.27
C TYR A 71 -3.05 -25.72 -11.01
N PRO A 72 -4.14 -26.52 -11.15
CA PRO A 72 -4.92 -27.04 -10.03
C PRO A 72 -4.05 -27.76 -8.99
N LEU A 73 -3.09 -28.56 -9.47
CA LEU A 73 -2.15 -29.31 -8.64
C LEU A 73 -1.36 -28.41 -7.66
N VAL A 74 -0.95 -27.21 -8.08
CA VAL A 74 -0.26 -26.26 -7.20
C VAL A 74 -1.25 -25.66 -6.19
N LYS A 75 -2.47 -25.32 -6.64
CA LYS A 75 -3.52 -24.75 -5.78
C LYS A 75 -3.94 -25.72 -4.67
N ASP A 76 -4.16 -26.98 -5.03
CA ASP A 76 -4.60 -28.03 -4.10
C ASP A 76 -3.52 -28.31 -3.04
N SER A 77 -2.24 -28.21 -3.43
CA SER A 77 -1.10 -28.40 -2.52
C SER A 77 -0.96 -27.31 -1.46
N VAL A 78 -1.44 -26.08 -1.72
CA VAL A 78 -1.25 -24.94 -0.80
C VAL A 78 -1.82 -25.21 0.57
N VAL A 79 -3.00 -25.81 0.62
CA VAL A 79 -3.70 -26.08 1.87
C VAL A 79 -2.86 -27.01 2.75
N ASP A 80 -2.36 -28.10 2.17
CA ASP A 80 -1.57 -29.09 2.91
C ASP A 80 -0.21 -28.54 3.33
N MET A 81 0.42 -27.71 2.48
CA MET A 81 1.65 -26.99 2.84
C MET A 81 1.44 -26.04 4.01
N VAL A 82 0.40 -25.19 3.97
CA VAL A 82 0.13 -24.23 5.04
C VAL A 82 -0.13 -24.94 6.36
N ARG A 83 -0.95 -25.99 6.35
CA ARG A 83 -1.27 -26.75 7.57
C ARG A 83 -0.03 -27.45 8.15
N ALA A 84 0.79 -28.08 7.31
CA ALA A 84 2.03 -28.70 7.76
C ALA A 84 3.00 -27.67 8.35
N LEU A 85 3.21 -26.54 7.68
CA LEU A 85 4.09 -25.48 8.18
C LEU A 85 3.58 -24.88 9.50
N GLY A 86 2.28 -24.58 9.60
CA GLY A 86 1.67 -24.08 10.83
C GLY A 86 1.93 -25.02 12.01
N SER A 87 1.66 -26.32 11.82
CA SER A 87 1.91 -27.32 12.87
C SER A 87 3.38 -27.53 13.19
N ILE A 88 4.28 -27.51 12.20
CA ILE A 88 5.74 -27.59 12.44
C ILE A 88 6.22 -26.40 13.30
N LEU A 89 5.70 -25.19 13.06
CA LEU A 89 6.00 -24.03 13.89
C LEU A 89 5.45 -24.18 15.32
N GLU A 90 4.25 -24.76 15.49
CA GLU A 90 3.63 -25.03 16.80
C GLU A 90 4.50 -25.97 17.67
N PHE A 91 5.26 -26.91 17.07
CA PHE A 91 6.18 -27.79 17.82
C PHE A 91 7.38 -27.06 18.42
N LYS A 92 7.70 -25.83 17.97
CA LYS A 92 8.77 -24.96 18.52
C LYS A 92 10.15 -25.66 18.62
N SER A 93 10.41 -26.64 17.76
CA SER A 93 11.64 -27.43 17.76
C SER A 93 12.83 -26.59 17.31
N GLN A 94 13.74 -26.30 18.24
CA GLN A 94 14.86 -25.37 18.04
C GLN A 94 15.78 -25.72 16.87
N SER A 95 15.92 -27.02 16.54
CA SER A 95 16.82 -27.52 15.49
C SER A 95 16.35 -27.21 14.07
N ILE A 96 15.05 -27.03 13.87
CA ILE A 96 14.44 -26.79 12.55
C ILE A 96 13.66 -25.48 12.46
N LEU A 97 13.46 -24.79 13.58
CA LEU A 97 12.63 -23.59 13.66
C LEU A 97 13.07 -22.50 12.68
N ARG A 98 14.39 -22.30 12.52
CA ARG A 98 14.96 -21.36 11.55
C ARG A 98 14.61 -21.71 10.11
N LEU A 99 14.63 -23.01 9.77
CA LEU A 99 14.23 -23.47 8.45
C LEU A 99 12.73 -23.30 8.27
N ALA A 100 11.93 -23.67 9.27
CA ALA A 100 10.47 -23.55 9.23
C ALA A 100 10.01 -22.10 9.03
N SER A 101 10.54 -21.16 9.82
CA SER A 101 10.19 -19.74 9.70
C SER A 101 10.60 -19.15 8.35
N SER A 102 11.75 -19.56 7.82
CA SER A 102 12.24 -19.12 6.50
C SER A 102 11.36 -19.65 5.36
N VAL A 103 10.95 -20.93 5.41
CA VAL A 103 10.06 -21.53 4.40
C VAL A 103 8.67 -20.88 4.44
N VAL A 104 8.16 -20.54 5.64
CA VAL A 104 6.90 -19.79 5.77
C VAL A 104 7.02 -18.41 5.15
N ALA A 105 8.11 -17.68 5.41
CA ALA A 105 8.36 -16.38 4.80
C ALA A 105 8.39 -16.46 3.26
N LYS A 106 9.01 -17.50 2.71
CA LYS A 106 9.04 -17.76 1.26
C LYS A 106 7.63 -18.04 0.71
N LEU A 107 6.87 -18.92 1.37
CA LEU A 107 5.50 -19.27 1.00
C LEU A 107 4.59 -18.04 0.91
N VAL A 108 4.57 -17.22 1.96
CA VAL A 108 3.66 -16.06 2.02
C VAL A 108 4.03 -14.97 1.01
N ASN A 109 5.29 -14.89 0.59
CA ASN A 109 5.73 -13.96 -0.45
C ASN A 109 5.36 -14.44 -1.86
N ILE A 110 5.44 -15.74 -2.13
CA ILE A 110 5.13 -16.32 -3.45
C ILE A 110 3.61 -16.38 -3.69
N LEU A 111 2.82 -16.72 -2.67
CA LEU A 111 1.40 -16.98 -2.86
C LEU A 111 0.55 -15.70 -2.99
N PRO A 112 -0.34 -15.60 -4.00
CA PRO A 112 -1.31 -14.51 -4.12
C PRO A 112 -2.29 -14.45 -2.94
N SER A 113 -2.79 -13.25 -2.64
CA SER A 113 -3.77 -13.00 -1.57
C SER A 113 -4.96 -13.97 -1.53
N PRO A 114 -5.69 -14.27 -2.63
CA PRO A 114 -6.85 -15.15 -2.57
C PRO A 114 -6.52 -16.59 -2.17
N MET A 115 -5.30 -17.07 -2.47
CA MET A 115 -4.87 -18.43 -2.11
C MET A 115 -4.46 -18.53 -0.65
N LEU A 116 -3.94 -17.43 -0.07
CA LEU A 116 -3.51 -17.41 1.32
C LEU A 116 -4.67 -17.10 2.27
N GLN A 117 -5.63 -16.27 1.84
CA GLN A 117 -6.74 -15.76 2.67
C GLN A 117 -7.46 -16.86 3.45
N SER A 118 -7.82 -17.99 2.82
CA SER A 118 -8.51 -19.09 3.50
C SER A 118 -7.69 -19.79 4.58
N HIS A 119 -6.38 -19.56 4.65
CA HIS A 119 -5.44 -20.25 5.54
C HIS A 119 -4.62 -19.30 6.42
N VAL A 120 -4.95 -18.00 6.40
CA VAL A 120 -4.27 -16.98 7.19
C VAL A 120 -4.27 -17.33 8.69
N LEU A 121 -5.40 -17.81 9.21
CA LEU A 121 -5.56 -18.11 10.64
C LEU A 121 -4.64 -19.26 11.10
N ASP A 122 -4.35 -20.22 10.22
CA ASP A 122 -3.47 -21.36 10.50
C ASP A 122 -2.00 -20.92 10.69
N LEU A 123 -1.62 -19.75 10.15
CA LEU A 123 -0.25 -19.22 10.24
C LEU A 123 -0.10 -18.11 11.27
N ILE A 124 -1.13 -17.27 11.48
CA ILE A 124 -1.00 -16.10 12.37
C ILE A 124 -0.67 -16.51 13.81
N SER A 125 -1.36 -17.51 14.36
CA SER A 125 -1.14 -17.95 15.74
C SER A 125 0.30 -18.41 16.00
N PRO A 126 0.86 -19.38 15.24
CA PRO A 126 2.24 -19.80 15.47
C PRO A 126 3.27 -18.70 15.16
N LEU A 127 2.99 -17.82 14.19
CA LEU A 127 3.88 -16.68 13.90
C LEU A 127 3.88 -15.65 15.03
N ALA A 128 2.72 -15.34 15.61
CA ALA A 128 2.57 -14.38 16.70
C ALA A 128 3.35 -14.84 17.93
N ASP A 129 3.21 -16.12 18.29
CA ASP A 129 3.98 -16.75 19.36
C ASP A 129 5.50 -16.63 19.16
N LEU A 130 5.96 -16.88 17.93
CA LEU A 130 7.38 -16.94 17.60
C LEU A 130 8.06 -15.57 17.44
N LEU A 131 7.29 -14.47 17.47
CA LEU A 131 7.87 -13.11 17.57
C LEU A 131 8.61 -12.88 18.89
N SER A 132 8.30 -13.68 19.91
CA SER A 132 9.00 -13.67 21.21
C SER A 132 10.24 -14.59 21.24
N SER A 133 10.62 -15.21 20.12
CA SER A 133 11.75 -16.14 20.05
C SER A 133 13.08 -15.47 20.38
N GLN A 134 13.92 -16.16 21.17
CA GLN A 134 15.29 -15.73 21.45
C GLN A 134 16.21 -15.82 20.21
N GLN A 135 15.85 -16.66 19.24
CA GLN A 135 16.60 -16.75 17.98
C GLN A 135 16.23 -15.57 17.07
N VAL A 136 17.08 -14.55 17.01
CA VAL A 136 16.90 -13.35 16.18
C VAL A 136 16.48 -13.66 14.73
N PRO A 137 17.09 -14.63 14.01
CA PRO A 137 16.69 -14.94 12.63
C PRO A 137 15.27 -15.52 12.50
N VAL A 138 14.81 -16.27 13.52
CA VAL A 138 13.44 -16.81 13.57
C VAL A 138 12.46 -15.66 13.73
N ALA A 139 12.70 -14.80 14.72
CA ALA A 139 11.83 -13.66 15.02
C ALA A 139 11.74 -12.68 13.84
N ILE A 140 12.86 -12.39 13.15
CA ILE A 140 12.87 -11.60 11.90
C ILE A 140 12.00 -12.27 10.84
N SER A 141 12.23 -13.57 10.56
CA SER A 141 11.46 -14.29 9.53
C SER A 141 9.96 -14.30 9.84
N CYS A 142 9.60 -14.46 11.12
CA CYS A 142 8.22 -14.41 11.58
C CYS A 142 7.62 -13.00 11.43
N ALA A 143 8.37 -11.95 11.76
CA ALA A 143 7.94 -10.56 11.60
C ALA A 143 7.72 -10.20 10.13
N THR A 144 8.65 -10.57 9.24
CA THR A 144 8.49 -10.38 7.80
C THR A 144 7.27 -11.13 7.26
N SER A 145 7.08 -12.39 7.70
CA SER A 145 5.89 -13.18 7.32
C SER A 145 4.59 -12.52 7.81
N MET A 146 4.58 -12.05 9.05
CA MET A 146 3.44 -11.37 9.65
C MET A 146 3.14 -10.07 8.89
N ASN A 147 4.15 -9.28 8.53
CA ASN A 147 4.00 -8.06 7.75
C ASN A 147 3.28 -8.32 6.41
N VAL A 148 3.58 -9.43 5.73
CA VAL A 148 2.95 -9.80 4.45
C VAL A 148 1.56 -10.39 4.65
N ILE A 149 1.37 -11.22 5.68
CA ILE A 149 0.05 -11.80 5.98
C ILE A 149 -0.93 -10.68 6.33
N LEU A 150 -0.52 -9.73 7.18
CA LEU A 150 -1.36 -8.63 7.64
C LEU A 150 -1.90 -7.76 6.49
N THR A 151 -1.23 -7.69 5.33
CA THR A 151 -1.74 -6.97 4.15
C THR A 151 -2.73 -7.79 3.32
N LYS A 152 -2.78 -9.12 3.53
CA LYS A 152 -3.62 -10.05 2.77
C LYS A 152 -4.92 -10.42 3.49
N ILE A 153 -5.09 -10.03 4.76
CA ILE A 153 -6.30 -10.29 5.57
C ILE A 153 -7.51 -9.56 4.98
N SER A 154 -8.62 -10.28 4.84
CA SER A 154 -9.91 -9.72 4.45
C SER A 154 -10.68 -9.11 5.62
N SER A 155 -11.62 -8.20 5.37
CA SER A 155 -12.45 -7.58 6.43
C SER A 155 -13.20 -8.61 7.30
N ARG A 156 -13.55 -9.78 6.74
CA ARG A 156 -14.22 -10.87 7.47
C ARG A 156 -13.36 -11.46 8.59
N GLN A 157 -12.05 -11.45 8.42
CA GLN A 157 -11.09 -12.10 9.32
C GLN A 157 -10.52 -11.15 10.37
N GLU A 158 -10.79 -9.85 10.27
CA GLU A 158 -10.18 -8.85 11.16
C GLU A 158 -10.48 -9.09 12.63
N ARG A 159 -11.70 -9.55 12.94
CA ARG A 159 -12.11 -9.86 14.31
C ARG A 159 -11.37 -11.08 14.86
N GLU A 160 -11.28 -12.14 14.08
CA GLU A 160 -10.63 -13.41 14.48
C GLU A 160 -9.13 -13.19 14.66
N VAL A 161 -8.51 -12.46 13.74
CA VAL A 161 -7.09 -12.09 13.85
C VAL A 161 -6.87 -11.21 15.08
N SER A 162 -7.72 -10.21 15.33
CA SER A 162 -7.60 -9.37 16.53
C SER A 162 -7.64 -10.18 17.83
N LEU A 163 -8.47 -11.23 17.91
CA LEU A 163 -8.53 -12.11 19.08
C LEU A 163 -7.23 -12.90 19.25
N ILE A 164 -6.69 -13.46 18.15
CA ILE A 164 -5.42 -14.19 18.20
C ILE A 164 -4.28 -13.27 18.66
N LEU A 165 -4.23 -12.03 18.16
CA LEU A 165 -3.19 -11.06 18.56
C LEU A 165 -3.28 -10.70 20.05
N ASP A 166 -4.50 -10.65 20.61
CA ASP A 166 -4.73 -10.39 22.03
C ASP A 166 -4.34 -11.60 22.90
N GLU A 167 -4.78 -12.81 22.52
CA GLU A 167 -4.46 -14.06 23.21
C GLU A 167 -2.95 -14.34 23.26
N THR A 168 -2.26 -14.10 22.14
CA THR A 168 -0.80 -14.26 22.02
C THR A 168 -0.02 -13.13 22.68
N LYS A 169 -0.68 -12.06 23.15
CA LYS A 169 -0.07 -10.86 23.73
C LYS A 169 1.02 -10.23 22.85
N VAL A 170 0.89 -10.39 21.54
CA VAL A 170 1.94 -10.06 20.56
C VAL A 170 2.33 -8.59 20.61
N VAL A 171 1.38 -7.69 20.85
CA VAL A 171 1.64 -6.25 20.95
C VAL A 171 2.58 -5.93 22.10
N GLY A 172 2.38 -6.59 23.26
CA GLY A 172 3.28 -6.43 24.41
C GLY A 172 4.70 -6.91 24.10
N TYR A 173 4.84 -8.04 23.41
CA TYR A 173 6.14 -8.55 22.97
C TYR A 173 6.82 -7.62 21.95
N LEU A 174 6.08 -7.10 20.98
CA LEU A 174 6.60 -6.16 19.99
C LEU A 174 7.07 -4.86 20.64
N VAL A 175 6.28 -4.29 21.56
CA VAL A 175 6.68 -3.12 22.34
C VAL A 175 7.95 -3.40 23.13
N HIS A 176 8.00 -4.53 23.86
CA HIS A 176 9.19 -4.92 24.60
C HIS A 176 10.43 -5.05 23.69
N ASN A 177 10.28 -5.73 22.55
CA ASN A 177 11.37 -5.92 21.59
C ASN A 177 11.89 -4.60 21.01
N VAL A 178 11.00 -3.66 20.70
CA VAL A 178 11.38 -2.33 20.21
C VAL A 178 12.08 -1.51 21.30
N LYS A 179 11.67 -1.65 22.56
CA LYS A 179 12.34 -1.00 23.70
C LYS A 179 13.78 -1.48 23.92
N GLN A 180 14.13 -2.67 23.46
CA GLN A 180 15.49 -3.18 23.58
C GLN A 180 16.49 -2.46 22.67
N PHE A 181 16.06 -1.53 21.81
CA PHE A 181 16.91 -0.79 20.87
C PHE A 181 18.14 -0.12 21.48
N CYS A 182 18.02 0.44 22.68
CA CYS A 182 19.15 1.09 23.36
C CYS A 182 19.87 0.19 24.38
N VAL A 183 19.38 -1.04 24.61
CA VAL A 183 19.78 -1.88 25.75
C VAL A 183 20.50 -3.16 25.31
N ASP A 184 20.08 -3.76 24.20
CA ASP A 184 20.66 -5.02 23.70
C ASP A 184 21.40 -4.77 22.37
N ASP A 185 22.49 -5.52 22.13
CA ASP A 185 23.28 -5.58 20.87
C ASP A 185 22.51 -6.25 19.70
N LYS A 186 21.18 -6.08 19.64
CA LYS A 186 20.37 -6.68 18.57
C LYS A 186 20.57 -5.91 17.25
N PRO A 187 20.57 -6.61 16.11
CA PRO A 187 20.68 -5.97 14.80
C PRO A 187 19.56 -4.95 14.56
N ILE A 188 19.86 -3.88 13.83
CA ILE A 188 18.88 -2.84 13.53
C ILE A 188 17.69 -3.40 12.72
N GLU A 189 17.94 -4.40 11.87
CA GLU A 189 16.95 -5.09 11.06
C GLU A 189 15.89 -5.78 11.93
N TYR A 190 16.31 -6.38 13.06
CA TYR A 190 15.38 -7.00 14.01
C TYR A 190 14.37 -5.96 14.49
N ILE A 191 14.86 -4.79 14.90
CA ILE A 191 14.04 -3.77 15.52
C ILE A 191 13.14 -3.11 14.47
N GLN A 192 13.67 -2.89 13.27
CA GLN A 192 12.92 -2.40 12.13
C GLN A 192 11.74 -3.31 11.75
N GLU A 193 11.96 -4.63 11.71
CA GLU A 193 10.89 -5.59 11.41
C GLU A 193 9.82 -5.61 12.52
N MET A 194 10.22 -5.61 13.79
CA MET A 194 9.28 -5.55 14.93
C MET A 194 8.47 -4.25 14.92
N ALA A 195 9.12 -3.12 14.67
CA ALA A 195 8.50 -1.82 14.52
C ALA A 195 7.49 -1.79 13.36
N SER A 196 7.83 -2.41 12.22
CA SER A 196 6.93 -2.50 11.07
C SER A 196 5.67 -3.30 11.39
N VAL A 197 5.81 -4.48 12.02
CA VAL A 197 4.65 -5.30 12.42
C VAL A 197 3.77 -4.53 13.40
N LEU A 198 4.39 -3.91 14.41
CA LEU A 198 3.68 -3.12 15.41
C LEU A 198 2.90 -1.97 14.75
N SER A 199 3.53 -1.22 13.85
CA SER A 199 2.86 -0.14 13.12
C SER A 199 1.65 -0.64 12.34
N LYS A 200 1.76 -1.75 11.60
CA LYS A 200 0.63 -2.32 10.85
C LYS A 200 -0.52 -2.74 11.78
N ILE A 201 -0.21 -3.35 12.92
CA ILE A 201 -1.23 -3.74 13.91
C ILE A 201 -1.94 -2.50 14.47
N LEU A 202 -1.18 -1.48 14.89
CA LEU A 202 -1.75 -0.26 15.47
C LEU A 202 -2.55 0.55 14.46
N TRP A 203 -2.14 0.55 13.19
CA TRP A 203 -2.90 1.17 12.12
C TRP A 203 -4.26 0.51 11.96
N ARG A 204 -4.27 -0.83 11.85
CA ARG A 204 -5.47 -1.61 11.51
C ARG A 204 -6.44 -1.81 12.68
N TRP A 205 -5.95 -1.93 13.90
CA TRP A 205 -6.77 -2.18 15.09
C TRP A 205 -6.58 -1.09 16.15
N SER A 206 -7.58 -0.21 16.27
CA SER A 206 -7.54 0.93 17.20
C SER A 206 -7.50 0.52 18.67
N SER A 207 -8.03 -0.65 19.02
CA SER A 207 -8.04 -1.20 20.39
C SER A 207 -6.65 -1.33 21.02
N PHE A 208 -5.62 -1.60 20.22
CA PHE A 208 -4.24 -1.75 20.72
C PHE A 208 -3.49 -0.41 20.87
N ARG A 209 -4.02 0.70 20.36
CA ARG A 209 -3.32 2.00 20.39
C ARG A 209 -3.10 2.47 21.83
N PHE A 210 -4.13 2.41 22.66
CA PHE A 210 -4.06 2.95 24.02
C PHE A 210 -2.98 2.25 24.88
N CYS A 211 -2.86 0.93 24.82
CA CYS A 211 -1.91 0.19 25.66
C CYS A 211 -0.45 0.44 25.26
N VAL A 212 -0.18 0.71 23.98
CA VAL A 212 1.17 1.04 23.49
C VAL A 212 1.54 2.47 23.83
N TRP A 213 0.64 3.41 23.59
CA TRP A 213 0.92 4.84 23.72
C TRP A 213 0.83 5.37 25.15
N SER A 214 0.24 4.61 26.06
CA SER A 214 0.28 4.90 27.50
C SER A 214 1.62 4.59 28.16
N ASP A 215 2.57 3.99 27.43
CA ASP A 215 3.85 3.56 27.98
C ASP A 215 4.95 4.64 27.83
N PRO A 216 5.33 5.34 28.90
CA PRO A 216 6.26 6.46 28.80
C PRO A 216 7.67 6.03 28.40
N LYS A 217 8.09 4.80 28.76
CA LYS A 217 9.40 4.26 28.36
C LYS A 217 9.43 3.95 26.86
N PHE A 218 8.30 3.54 26.29
CA PHE A 218 8.21 3.30 24.86
C PHE A 218 8.36 4.60 24.08
N LEU A 219 7.65 5.65 24.51
CA LEU A 219 7.74 6.98 23.90
C LEU A 219 9.16 7.55 23.96
N SER A 220 9.85 7.45 25.10
CA SER A 220 11.23 7.96 25.21
C SER A 220 12.21 7.24 24.26
N ILE A 221 11.98 5.95 24.00
CA ILE A 221 12.83 5.16 23.10
C ILE A 221 12.48 5.47 21.64
N LEU A 222 11.21 5.71 21.33
CA LEU A 222 10.83 6.22 20.01
C LEU A 222 11.46 7.58 19.73
N ASP A 223 11.53 8.46 20.72
CA ASP A 223 12.23 9.74 20.61
C ASP A 223 13.72 9.55 20.30
N ALA A 224 14.38 8.58 20.92
CA ALA A 224 15.76 8.20 20.58
C ALA A 224 15.88 7.58 19.16
N MET A 225 14.87 6.82 18.72
CA MET A 225 14.81 6.20 17.39
C MET A 225 14.43 7.18 16.27
N ARG A 226 14.03 8.44 16.58
CA ARG A 226 13.71 9.47 15.56
C ARG A 226 14.86 9.74 14.59
N LEU A 227 16.10 9.41 14.99
CA LEU A 227 17.31 9.55 14.17
C LEU A 227 17.54 8.38 13.19
N VAL A 228 16.76 7.30 13.28
CA VAL A 228 16.86 6.14 12.38
C VAL A 228 15.85 6.27 11.22
N PRO A 229 16.28 6.23 9.95
CA PRO A 229 15.38 6.37 8.80
C PRO A 229 14.33 5.26 8.69
N GLY A 230 13.12 5.60 8.22
CA GLY A 230 12.13 4.66 7.66
C GLY A 230 10.97 4.26 8.57
N ASN A 231 11.20 3.44 9.60
CA ASN A 231 10.12 2.75 10.33
C ASN A 231 9.64 3.48 11.59
N SER A 232 10.46 4.34 12.18
CA SER A 232 10.08 5.23 13.29
C SER A 232 8.93 6.17 12.88
N LYS A 233 8.95 6.64 11.63
CA LYS A 233 7.96 7.58 11.07
C LYS A 233 6.57 6.96 10.93
N LYS A 234 6.49 5.67 10.53
CA LYS A 234 5.24 4.90 10.46
C LYS A 234 4.63 4.64 11.85
N LEU A 235 5.48 4.40 12.84
CA LEU A 235 5.02 4.24 14.22
C LEU A 235 4.46 5.55 14.77
N LEU A 236 5.14 6.68 14.51
CA LEU A 236 4.69 8.01 14.90
C LEU A 236 3.36 8.39 14.24
N SER A 237 3.20 8.11 12.93
CA SER A 237 1.93 8.36 12.24
C SER A 237 0.78 7.55 12.84
N CYS A 238 1.04 6.31 13.30
CA CYS A 238 0.09 5.50 14.05
C CYS A 238 -0.20 6.04 15.47
N SER A 239 0.77 6.68 16.14
CA SER A 239 0.57 7.30 17.46
C SER A 239 -0.39 8.48 17.40
N SER A 240 -0.27 9.30 16.37
CA SER A 240 -1.13 10.46 16.17
C SER A 240 -2.58 10.09 15.82
N LEU A 241 -2.90 8.80 15.63
CA LEU A 241 -4.26 8.31 15.43
C LEU A 241 -5.02 8.02 16.75
N CYS A 242 -4.45 8.32 17.91
CA CYS A 242 -5.20 8.36 19.17
C CYS A 242 -4.97 9.70 19.88
N GLY A 243 -6.03 10.28 20.46
CA GLY A 243 -5.97 11.60 21.09
C GLY A 243 -4.88 11.70 22.17
N TYR A 244 -4.77 10.69 23.03
CA TYR A 244 -3.73 10.62 24.07
C TYR A 244 -2.30 10.52 23.49
N GLY A 245 -2.12 9.72 22.43
CA GLY A 245 -0.82 9.56 21.77
C GLY A 245 -0.40 10.83 21.02
N ALA A 246 -1.36 11.52 20.40
CA ALA A 246 -1.15 12.83 19.80
C ALA A 246 -0.76 13.87 20.86
N GLU A 247 -1.51 13.97 21.96
CA GLU A 247 -1.19 14.87 23.09
C GLU A 247 0.24 14.64 23.59
N LYS A 248 0.62 13.39 23.87
CA LYS A 248 1.98 13.03 24.30
C LYS A 248 3.07 13.32 23.29
N LEU A 249 2.80 13.12 21.99
CA LEU A 249 3.74 13.49 20.94
C LEU A 249 3.94 15.01 20.85
N LEU A 250 2.89 15.78 21.13
CA LEU A 250 2.90 17.24 21.06
C LEU A 250 3.52 17.91 22.30
N GLU A 251 3.64 17.22 23.44
CA GLU A 251 4.39 17.71 24.61
C GLU A 251 5.85 18.09 24.27
N ASN A 252 6.45 17.45 23.25
CA ASN A 252 7.78 17.77 22.69
C ASN A 252 7.69 18.35 21.25
N GLY A 253 6.65 19.16 20.97
CA GLY A 253 6.20 19.52 19.63
C GLY A 253 7.25 20.12 18.69
N GLU A 254 8.19 20.94 19.19
CA GLU A 254 9.16 21.64 18.32
C GLU A 254 10.11 20.67 17.60
N THR A 255 10.67 19.70 18.32
CA THR A 255 11.57 18.69 17.73
C THR A 255 10.84 17.73 16.79
N LEU A 256 9.59 17.39 17.10
CA LEU A 256 8.75 16.54 16.25
C LEU A 256 8.42 17.25 14.93
N LEU A 257 8.06 18.53 14.99
CA LEU A 257 7.73 19.35 13.83
C LEU A 257 8.94 19.56 12.93
N GLN A 258 10.10 19.93 13.50
CA GLN A 258 11.33 20.11 12.72
C GLN A 258 11.73 18.81 12.00
N MET A 259 11.61 17.66 12.68
CA MET A 259 11.85 16.36 12.06
C MET A 259 10.82 16.08 10.96
N MET A 260 9.53 16.30 11.20
CA MET A 260 8.47 16.06 10.23
C MET A 260 8.65 16.88 8.96
N VAL A 261 8.93 18.18 9.10
CA VAL A 261 9.25 19.08 7.97
C VAL A 261 10.52 18.63 7.26
N GLY A 262 11.57 18.28 8.02
CA GLY A 262 12.81 17.73 7.45
C GLY A 262 12.60 16.41 6.69
N CYS A 263 11.59 15.61 7.05
CA CYS A 263 11.23 14.38 6.35
C CYS A 263 10.38 14.61 5.09
N MET A 264 9.71 15.75 4.99
CA MET A 264 8.96 16.18 3.80
C MET A 264 9.89 16.75 2.72
N ASP A 265 11.15 17.08 3.07
CA ASP A 265 12.11 17.64 2.14
C ASP A 265 12.38 16.71 0.95
N SER A 266 12.56 17.32 -0.22
CA SER A 266 12.79 16.65 -1.51
C SER A 266 13.99 15.71 -1.54
N SER A 267 14.96 15.89 -0.63
CA SER A 267 16.11 14.99 -0.46
C SER A 267 15.75 13.60 0.11
N ASN A 268 14.53 13.41 0.62
CA ASN A 268 14.07 12.14 1.17
C ASN A 268 13.38 11.24 0.14
N THR A 269 13.42 9.93 0.38
CA THR A 269 12.67 8.95 -0.43
C THR A 269 11.17 9.22 -0.38
N TYR A 270 10.45 8.85 -1.44
CA TYR A 270 9.00 8.98 -1.53
C TYR A 270 8.29 8.36 -0.31
N SER A 271 8.70 7.17 0.11
CA SER A 271 8.14 6.48 1.29
C SER A 271 8.29 7.26 2.59
N VAL A 272 9.41 7.96 2.77
CA VAL A 272 9.67 8.80 3.94
C VAL A 272 8.82 10.07 3.92
N ARG A 273 8.74 10.73 2.75
CA ARG A 273 7.93 11.93 2.56
C ARG A 273 6.45 11.62 2.81
N MET A 274 5.96 10.52 2.26
CA MET A 274 4.57 10.07 2.41
C MET A 274 4.19 9.84 3.87
N GLU A 275 5.03 9.18 4.66
CA GLU A 275 4.76 8.96 6.08
C GLU A 275 4.81 10.24 6.90
N ALA A 276 5.65 11.21 6.52
CA ALA A 276 5.67 12.53 7.14
C ALA A 276 4.36 13.31 6.88
N PHE A 277 3.84 13.27 5.65
CA PHE A 277 2.54 13.86 5.34
C PHE A 277 1.38 13.19 6.09
N LYS A 278 1.39 11.85 6.20
CA LYS A 278 0.41 11.10 7.00
C LYS A 278 0.45 11.52 8.47
N LEU A 279 1.65 11.60 9.06
CA LEU A 279 1.84 12.05 10.44
C LEU A 279 1.30 13.48 10.65
N ALA A 280 1.60 14.41 9.74
CA ALA A 280 1.14 15.79 9.82
C ALA A 280 -0.39 15.88 9.83
N ARG A 281 -1.05 15.12 8.95
CA ARG A 281 -2.53 15.08 8.90
C ARG A 281 -3.11 14.47 10.18
N CYS A 282 -2.60 13.33 10.64
CA CYS A 282 -3.11 12.67 11.84
C CYS A 282 -2.97 13.57 13.08
N LEU A 283 -1.88 14.34 13.20
CA LEU A 283 -1.73 15.33 14.26
C LEU A 283 -2.75 16.47 14.12
N MET A 284 -2.97 16.98 12.90
CA MET A 284 -3.95 18.03 12.63
C MET A 284 -5.39 17.58 12.98
N GLU A 285 -5.78 16.38 12.57
CA GLU A 285 -7.09 15.77 12.88
C GLU A 285 -7.28 15.56 14.39
N SER A 286 -6.24 15.06 15.08
CA SER A 286 -6.26 14.88 16.53
C SER A 286 -6.31 16.20 17.30
N CYS A 287 -5.64 17.25 16.82
CA CYS A 287 -5.71 18.59 17.42
C CYS A 287 -7.11 19.20 17.32
N ILE A 288 -7.81 18.98 16.21
CA ILE A 288 -9.21 19.43 16.04
C ILE A 288 -10.14 18.70 17.01
N GLY A 289 -9.91 17.41 17.25
CA GLY A 289 -10.64 16.64 18.27
C GLY A 289 -10.41 17.12 19.70
N ILE A 290 -9.16 17.47 20.05
CA ILE A 290 -8.79 17.97 21.39
C ILE A 290 -9.39 19.35 21.67
N GLN A 291 -9.54 20.20 20.64
CA GLN A 291 -10.20 21.52 20.79
C GLN A 291 -11.68 21.43 21.17
N HIS A 292 -12.36 20.31 20.87
CA HIS A 292 -13.77 20.10 21.25
C HIS A 292 -13.96 19.69 22.72
N ASP A 293 -12.93 19.13 23.37
CA ASP A 293 -12.99 18.66 24.77
C ASP A 293 -12.46 19.68 25.80
N GLY A 294 -12.32 20.96 25.42
CA GLY A 294 -12.17 22.07 26.36
C GLY A 294 -10.84 22.14 27.12
N SER A 295 -9.81 21.42 26.71
CA SER A 295 -8.45 21.56 27.24
C SER A 295 -7.58 22.39 26.27
N GLY A 296 -7.05 23.50 26.79
CA GLY A 296 -6.05 24.42 26.24
C GLY A 296 -5.70 24.38 24.75
N ALA A 297 -5.95 25.49 24.05
CA ALA A 297 -5.46 25.74 22.70
C ALA A 297 -3.91 25.67 22.64
N LEU A 298 -3.38 24.59 22.06
CA LEU A 298 -2.01 24.57 21.54
C LEU A 298 -2.02 25.29 20.18
N GLU A 299 -1.73 26.60 20.19
CA GLU A 299 -1.53 27.39 18.98
C GLU A 299 -0.23 26.96 18.28
N PHE A 300 -0.37 26.10 17.28
CA PHE A 300 0.73 25.78 16.37
C PHE A 300 0.98 26.96 15.43
N HIS A 301 2.15 27.59 15.59
CA HIS A 301 2.70 28.47 14.57
C HIS A 301 3.29 27.63 13.42
N MET A 302 2.43 26.95 12.65
CA MET A 302 2.82 26.45 11.33
C MET A 302 3.08 27.65 10.42
N GLN A 303 4.21 27.66 9.71
CA GLN A 303 4.28 28.43 8.48
C GLN A 303 3.23 27.85 7.53
N THR A 304 2.08 28.51 7.45
CA THR A 304 0.99 28.14 6.56
C THR A 304 1.50 28.25 5.13
N ILE A 305 1.77 27.12 4.49
CA ILE A 305 2.01 27.10 3.04
C ILE A 305 0.66 27.36 2.39
N LYS A 306 0.45 28.60 1.92
CA LYS A 306 -0.73 28.95 1.16
C LYS A 306 -0.63 28.29 -0.21
N VAL A 307 -1.36 27.20 -0.38
CA VAL A 307 -1.54 26.58 -1.68
C VAL A 307 -2.81 27.13 -2.35
N PRO A 308 -2.78 27.46 -3.65
CA PRO A 308 -3.92 27.93 -4.42
C PRO A 308 -4.88 26.78 -4.79
N VAL A 309 -5.29 25.96 -3.82
CA VAL A 309 -6.10 24.76 -4.01
C VAL A 309 -7.36 24.85 -3.14
N ARG A 310 -8.51 24.49 -3.72
CA ARG A 310 -9.81 24.51 -3.04
C ARG A 310 -10.01 23.27 -2.17
N TRP A 311 -10.97 23.37 -1.25
CA TRP A 311 -11.31 22.30 -0.33
C TRP A 311 -11.80 21.04 -1.05
N GLU A 312 -12.55 21.19 -2.14
CA GLU A 312 -13.06 20.10 -2.97
C GLU A 312 -11.93 19.27 -3.58
N SER A 313 -10.89 19.95 -4.08
CA SER A 313 -9.68 19.34 -4.63
C SER A 313 -8.94 18.57 -3.55
N LEU A 314 -8.78 19.15 -2.36
CA LEU A 314 -8.17 18.46 -1.21
C LEU A 314 -8.96 17.22 -0.79
N ASN A 315 -10.30 17.25 -0.84
CA ASN A 315 -11.10 16.05 -0.55
C ASN A 315 -10.86 14.93 -1.57
N LYS A 316 -10.73 15.25 -2.86
CA LYS A 316 -10.39 14.27 -3.92
C LYS A 316 -9.00 13.69 -3.72
N LEU A 317 -8.02 14.53 -3.40
CA LEU A 317 -6.65 14.12 -3.05
C LEU A 317 -6.63 13.16 -1.87
N VAL A 318 -7.38 13.49 -0.83
CA VAL A 318 -7.51 12.65 0.36
C VAL A 318 -8.15 11.32 -0.01
N GLY A 319 -9.23 11.32 -0.80
CA GLY A 319 -9.84 10.11 -1.33
C GLY A 319 -8.82 9.23 -2.04
N TRP A 320 -8.09 9.80 -2.99
CA TRP A 320 -7.04 9.12 -3.75
C TRP A 320 -5.97 8.47 -2.86
N PHE A 321 -5.48 9.18 -1.84
CA PHE A 321 -4.48 8.63 -0.90
C PHE A 321 -4.94 7.39 -0.14
N TYR A 322 -6.25 7.18 0.00
CA TYR A 322 -6.80 6.06 0.77
C TYR A 322 -7.34 4.92 -0.09
N SER A 323 -7.87 5.22 -1.27
CA SER A 323 -8.43 4.22 -2.19
C SER A 323 -7.44 3.74 -3.25
N GLU A 324 -6.31 4.45 -3.44
CA GLU A 324 -5.46 4.34 -4.64
C GLU A 324 -6.27 4.49 -5.94
N GLN A 325 -7.41 5.18 -5.87
CA GLN A 325 -8.31 5.41 -6.98
C GLN A 325 -8.81 6.85 -6.94
N LEU A 326 -8.52 7.60 -7.99
CA LEU A 326 -9.02 8.95 -8.14
C LEU A 326 -10.53 8.85 -8.44
N PRO A 327 -11.41 9.57 -7.71
CA PRO A 327 -12.83 9.55 -8.00
C PRO A 327 -13.07 10.25 -9.34
N GLU A 328 -13.21 9.48 -10.43
CA GLU A 328 -13.40 10.00 -11.78
C GLU A 328 -14.86 10.45 -12.03
N PRO A 329 -15.09 11.47 -12.88
CA PRO A 329 -16.43 11.84 -13.31
C PRO A 329 -17.06 10.70 -14.13
N THR A 330 -18.35 10.45 -13.94
CA THR A 330 -19.09 9.52 -14.80
C THR A 330 -19.46 10.23 -16.10
N PHE A 331 -18.79 9.90 -17.21
CA PHE A 331 -19.07 10.45 -18.55
C PHE A 331 -20.32 9.82 -19.19
N ASP A 332 -21.44 9.84 -18.47
CA ASP A 332 -22.73 9.30 -18.90
C ASP A 332 -23.77 10.41 -19.06
N CYS A 333 -25.06 10.05 -19.12
CA CYS A 333 -26.14 11.01 -19.25
C CYS A 333 -26.23 12.01 -18.07
N ILE A 334 -25.64 11.71 -16.91
CA ILE A 334 -25.58 12.63 -15.77
C ILE A 334 -24.58 13.75 -16.09
N TRP A 335 -23.41 13.40 -16.63
CA TRP A 335 -22.45 14.40 -17.10
C TRP A 335 -23.05 15.25 -18.20
N ASP A 336 -23.67 14.67 -19.23
CA ASP A 336 -24.20 15.48 -20.34
C ASP A 336 -25.23 16.52 -19.89
N ASN A 337 -26.07 16.17 -18.91
CA ASN A 337 -27.10 17.05 -18.34
C ASN A 337 -26.58 18.01 -17.24
N MET A 338 -25.33 17.87 -16.81
CA MET A 338 -24.74 18.72 -15.78
C MET A 338 -24.55 20.15 -16.30
N ASP A 339 -24.81 21.14 -15.44
CA ASP A 339 -24.65 22.55 -15.77
C ASP A 339 -23.20 22.88 -16.17
N PRO A 340 -22.96 23.75 -17.16
CA PRO A 340 -21.61 24.16 -17.57
C PRO A 340 -20.70 24.66 -16.44
N GLU A 341 -21.23 25.31 -15.40
CA GLU A 341 -20.44 25.76 -14.26
C GLU A 341 -20.13 24.61 -13.28
N GLU A 342 -21.01 23.62 -13.16
CA GLU A 342 -20.75 22.41 -12.38
C GLU A 342 -19.66 21.55 -13.02
N LYS A 343 -19.75 21.31 -14.33
CA LYS A 343 -18.69 20.64 -15.11
C LYS A 343 -17.35 21.32 -14.95
N PHE A 344 -17.36 22.66 -14.98
CA PHE A 344 -16.15 23.44 -14.80
C PHE A 344 -15.57 23.33 -13.39
N ARG A 345 -16.40 23.39 -12.34
CA ARG A 345 -15.95 23.17 -10.94
C ARG A 345 -15.32 21.80 -10.76
N GLU A 346 -15.92 20.77 -11.35
CA GLU A 346 -15.41 19.40 -11.31
C GLU A 346 -14.03 19.31 -11.97
N ILE A 347 -13.87 19.84 -13.19
CA ILE A 347 -12.57 19.85 -13.91
C ILE A 347 -11.52 20.68 -13.19
N GLN A 348 -11.90 21.83 -12.65
CA GLN A 348 -10.99 22.72 -11.94
C GLN A 348 -10.31 22.00 -10.77
N SER A 349 -11.03 21.10 -10.09
CA SER A 349 -10.45 20.34 -9.00
C SER A 349 -9.29 19.45 -9.45
N TYR A 350 -9.36 18.84 -10.63
CA TYR A 350 -8.26 18.04 -11.19
C TYR A 350 -7.10 18.90 -11.68
N LEU A 351 -7.35 20.10 -12.21
CA LEU A 351 -6.29 21.04 -12.59
C LEU A 351 -5.49 21.51 -11.37
N GLU A 352 -6.19 21.83 -10.28
CA GLU A 352 -5.55 22.17 -9.01
C GLU A 352 -4.73 21.00 -8.45
N LEU A 353 -5.23 19.76 -8.63
CA LEU A 353 -4.49 18.56 -8.25
C LEU A 353 -3.30 18.26 -9.14
N CYS A 354 -3.37 18.50 -10.45
CA CYS A 354 -2.20 18.42 -11.33
C CYS A 354 -1.10 19.38 -10.85
N TRP A 355 -1.45 20.63 -10.56
CA TRP A 355 -0.50 21.60 -10.02
C TRP A 355 0.08 21.15 -8.68
N LEU A 356 -0.78 20.68 -7.76
CA LEU A 356 -0.34 20.22 -6.44
C LEU A 356 0.54 18.98 -6.55
N ALA A 357 0.24 18.08 -7.47
CA ALA A 357 1.02 16.89 -7.75
C ALA A 357 2.39 17.24 -8.35
N GLU A 358 2.50 18.21 -9.27
CA GLU A 358 3.79 18.72 -9.73
C GLU A 358 4.56 19.40 -8.59
N PHE A 359 3.89 20.23 -7.79
CA PHE A 359 4.48 20.93 -6.65
C PHE A 359 5.00 19.96 -5.57
N TRP A 360 4.31 18.85 -5.33
CA TRP A 360 4.70 17.81 -4.37
C TRP A 360 5.48 16.64 -4.99
N LEU A 361 5.69 16.65 -6.31
CA LEU A 361 6.36 15.59 -7.08
C LEU A 361 5.69 14.21 -6.91
N ILE A 362 4.36 14.16 -7.05
CA ILE A 362 3.54 12.95 -7.01
C ILE A 362 3.17 12.56 -8.44
N GLU A 363 4.05 11.81 -9.11
CA GLU A 363 3.91 11.46 -10.54
C GLU A 363 2.63 10.66 -10.84
N ASP A 364 2.28 9.67 -10.01
CA ASP A 364 1.09 8.82 -10.23
C ASP A 364 -0.21 9.63 -10.21
N LEU A 365 -0.35 10.51 -9.22
CA LEU A 365 -1.51 11.41 -9.09
C LEU A 365 -1.57 12.40 -10.26
N HIS A 366 -0.42 12.94 -10.65
CA HIS A 366 -0.35 13.87 -11.79
C HIS A 366 -0.85 13.19 -13.06
N GLU A 367 -0.39 11.96 -13.35
CA GLU A 367 -0.81 11.20 -14.54
C GLU A 367 -2.30 10.81 -14.51
N GLU A 368 -2.83 10.43 -13.35
CA GLU A 368 -4.26 10.14 -13.20
C GLU A 368 -5.14 11.39 -13.39
N CYS A 369 -4.78 12.50 -12.73
CA CYS A 369 -5.51 13.77 -12.90
C CYS A 369 -5.43 14.28 -14.34
N TYR A 370 -4.26 14.17 -14.96
CA TYR A 370 -4.04 14.54 -16.36
C TYR A 370 -4.99 13.78 -17.29
N LYS A 371 -5.10 12.45 -17.13
CA LYS A 371 -6.03 11.62 -17.93
C LYS A 371 -7.48 12.05 -17.78
N VAL A 372 -7.93 12.33 -16.55
CA VAL A 372 -9.30 12.79 -16.31
C VAL A 372 -9.57 14.12 -17.03
N VAL A 373 -8.64 15.07 -16.97
CA VAL A 373 -8.78 16.36 -17.67
C VAL A 373 -8.89 16.16 -19.19
N ILE A 374 -8.11 15.25 -19.77
CA ILE A 374 -8.22 14.90 -21.20
C ILE A 374 -9.60 14.31 -21.53
N SER A 375 -10.07 13.33 -20.76
CA SER A 375 -11.40 12.73 -20.94
C SER A 375 -12.53 13.78 -20.87
N CYS A 376 -12.40 14.78 -20.00
CA CYS A 376 -13.34 15.90 -19.94
C CYS A 376 -13.31 16.80 -21.18
N LEU A 377 -12.12 17.07 -21.74
CA LEU A 377 -11.96 17.84 -22.98
C LEU A 377 -12.54 17.11 -24.19
N ASP A 378 -12.39 15.78 -24.25
CA ASP A 378 -13.01 14.92 -25.27
C ASP A 378 -14.54 15.00 -25.24
N SER A 379 -15.13 14.95 -24.05
CA SER A 379 -16.58 15.01 -23.86
C SER A 379 -17.15 16.40 -24.11
N SER A 380 -16.50 17.47 -23.67
CA SER A 380 -17.07 18.82 -23.63
C SER A 380 -16.08 19.89 -24.11
N ARG A 381 -15.87 19.93 -25.44
CA ARG A 381 -14.89 20.83 -26.09
C ARG A 381 -15.05 22.31 -25.79
N TYR A 382 -16.25 22.79 -25.45
CA TYR A 382 -16.48 24.19 -25.09
C TYR A 382 -15.78 24.61 -23.78
N LEU A 383 -15.41 23.64 -22.92
CA LEU A 383 -14.69 23.90 -21.68
C LEU A 383 -13.21 24.27 -21.92
N SER A 384 -12.69 23.99 -23.12
CA SER A 384 -11.28 24.22 -23.48
C SER A 384 -10.84 25.68 -23.30
N THR A 385 -11.73 26.66 -23.54
CA THR A 385 -11.47 28.09 -23.33
C THR A 385 -11.24 28.44 -21.86
N LYS A 386 -11.98 27.83 -20.94
CA LYS A 386 -11.77 28.04 -19.50
C LYS A 386 -10.56 27.25 -18.98
N ILE A 387 -10.34 26.04 -19.50
CA ILE A 387 -9.24 25.15 -19.09
C ILE A 387 -7.88 25.72 -19.49
N ILE A 388 -7.72 26.24 -20.71
CA ILE A 388 -6.46 26.82 -21.17
C ILE A 388 -6.01 28.00 -20.27
N GLN A 389 -6.96 28.82 -19.81
CA GLN A 389 -6.69 29.95 -18.93
C GLN A 389 -6.25 29.50 -17.53
N ILE A 390 -6.96 28.52 -16.93
CA ILE A 390 -6.58 27.99 -15.62
C ILE A 390 -5.24 27.27 -15.66
N ALA A 391 -5.02 26.43 -16.69
CA ALA A 391 -3.77 25.72 -16.87
C ALA A 391 -2.60 26.71 -16.97
N ALA A 392 -2.76 27.81 -17.71
CA ALA A 392 -1.76 28.88 -17.77
C ALA A 392 -1.53 29.57 -16.42
N ASN A 393 -2.60 29.85 -15.66
CA ASN A 393 -2.48 30.45 -14.32
C ASN A 393 -1.70 29.56 -13.34
N PHE A 394 -1.84 28.24 -13.45
CA PHE A 394 -1.07 27.26 -12.67
C PHE A 394 0.28 26.91 -13.31
N SER A 395 0.67 27.52 -14.43
CA SER A 395 1.88 27.16 -15.18
C SER A 395 1.93 25.70 -15.70
N LEU A 396 0.75 25.06 -15.85
CA LEU A 396 0.58 23.72 -16.40
C LEU A 396 0.61 23.77 -17.95
N TRP A 397 1.76 24.14 -18.52
CA TRP A 397 1.89 24.45 -19.95
C TRP A 397 1.55 23.28 -20.87
N LYS A 398 1.81 22.04 -20.45
CA LYS A 398 1.43 20.83 -21.19
C LYS A 398 -0.10 20.74 -21.35
N LEU A 399 -0.86 21.03 -20.31
CA LEU A 399 -2.33 21.05 -20.35
C LEU A 399 -2.87 22.24 -21.13
N ALA A 400 -2.23 23.42 -21.01
CA ALA A 400 -2.59 24.59 -21.81
C ALA A 400 -2.42 24.31 -23.32
N GLN A 401 -1.34 23.64 -23.71
CA GLN A 401 -1.11 23.24 -25.09
C GLN A 401 -2.18 22.26 -25.59
N VAL A 402 -2.52 21.24 -24.80
CA VAL A 402 -3.56 20.29 -25.20
C VAL A 402 -4.91 21.00 -25.34
N ALA A 403 -5.30 21.85 -24.38
CA ALA A 403 -6.53 22.63 -24.51
C ALA A 403 -6.54 23.49 -25.80
N ALA A 404 -5.40 24.08 -26.18
CA ALA A 404 -5.28 24.82 -27.44
C ALA A 404 -5.48 23.94 -28.69
N GLU A 405 -5.00 22.69 -28.66
CA GLU A 405 -5.21 21.71 -29.73
C GLU A 405 -6.69 21.30 -29.86
N TYR A 406 -7.42 21.18 -28.75
CA TYR A 406 -8.86 20.94 -28.77
C TYR A 406 -9.67 22.14 -29.30
N MET A 407 -9.17 23.37 -29.10
CA MET A 407 -9.77 24.59 -29.64
C MET A 407 -9.45 24.83 -31.12
N ALA A 408 -8.36 24.26 -31.63
CA ALA A 408 -7.83 24.50 -32.97
C ALA A 408 -8.84 24.32 -34.11
N PRO A 409 -9.70 23.28 -34.13
CA PRO A 409 -10.71 23.11 -35.19
C PRO A 409 -11.76 24.23 -35.25
N SER A 410 -12.04 24.86 -34.11
CA SER A 410 -13.07 25.89 -33.97
C SER A 410 -12.49 27.31 -33.90
N TYR A 411 -11.19 27.49 -34.14
CA TYR A 411 -10.48 28.76 -33.97
C TYR A 411 -11.17 29.93 -34.69
N HIS A 412 -11.58 29.74 -35.95
CA HIS A 412 -12.26 30.80 -36.71
C HIS A 412 -13.58 31.19 -36.06
N HIS A 413 -14.39 30.21 -35.63
CA HIS A 413 -15.66 30.48 -34.96
C HIS A 413 -15.46 31.23 -33.64
N LEU A 414 -14.53 30.78 -32.81
CA LEU A 414 -14.19 31.39 -31.52
C LEU A 414 -13.66 32.82 -31.67
N ARG A 415 -12.95 33.11 -32.77
CA ARG A 415 -12.49 34.46 -33.10
C ARG A 415 -13.63 35.38 -33.52
N TYR A 416 -14.64 34.88 -34.22
CA TYR A 416 -15.79 35.68 -34.65
C TYR A 416 -16.83 35.87 -33.54
N SER A 417 -16.94 34.94 -32.59
CA SER A 417 -17.83 35.06 -31.42
C SER A 417 -17.29 36.01 -30.35
N GLY A 418 -15.99 36.31 -30.36
CA GLY A 418 -15.32 37.10 -29.32
C GLY A 418 -14.91 36.28 -28.10
N ASP A 419 -15.10 34.95 -28.10
CA ASP A 419 -14.77 34.09 -26.96
C ASP A 419 -13.26 33.99 -26.70
N LEU A 420 -12.43 34.34 -27.70
CA LEU A 420 -10.98 34.44 -27.53
C LEU A 420 -10.52 35.76 -26.90
N ASP A 421 -11.36 36.79 -26.86
CA ASP A 421 -11.00 38.12 -26.35
C ASP A 421 -10.81 38.11 -24.81
N ALA A 422 -11.37 37.11 -24.13
CA ALA A 422 -11.20 36.89 -22.70
C ALA A 422 -9.86 36.22 -22.33
N LEU A 423 -9.09 35.74 -23.31
CA LEU A 423 -7.82 35.04 -23.10
C LEU A 423 -6.63 35.99 -23.25
N ASP A 424 -5.54 35.67 -22.55
CA ASP A 424 -4.26 36.35 -22.77
C ASP A 424 -3.80 36.20 -24.23
N SER A 425 -3.22 37.26 -24.79
CA SER A 425 -2.66 37.29 -26.15
C SER A 425 -1.75 36.10 -26.49
N ASN A 426 -0.98 35.60 -25.52
CA ASN A 426 -0.10 34.44 -25.70
C ASN A 426 -0.90 33.13 -25.83
N LEU A 427 -2.02 33.01 -25.13
CA LEU A 427 -2.91 31.84 -25.23
C LEU A 427 -3.68 31.86 -26.55
N VAL A 428 -4.14 33.05 -26.99
CA VAL A 428 -4.76 33.21 -28.31
C VAL A 428 -3.79 32.80 -29.42
N GLU A 429 -2.52 33.19 -29.30
CA GLU A 429 -1.48 32.81 -30.24
C GLU A 429 -1.18 31.31 -30.21
N MET A 430 -1.23 30.67 -29.04
CA MET A 430 -1.10 29.23 -28.89
C MET A 430 -2.21 28.46 -29.63
N VAL A 431 -3.46 28.91 -29.51
CA VAL A 431 -4.61 28.34 -30.24
C VAL A 431 -4.46 28.56 -31.75
N ARG A 432 -4.05 29.77 -32.16
CA ARG A 432 -3.79 30.09 -33.58
C ARG A 432 -2.72 29.18 -34.16
N ALA A 433 -1.61 28.99 -33.46
CA ALA A 433 -0.52 28.11 -33.86
C ALA A 433 -0.99 26.66 -33.99
N ALA A 434 -1.81 26.16 -33.05
CA ALA A 434 -2.40 24.83 -33.13
C ALA A 434 -3.33 24.67 -34.35
N SER A 435 -4.15 25.68 -34.66
CA SER A 435 -5.03 25.69 -35.85
C SER A 435 -4.26 25.67 -37.18
N VAL A 436 -3.15 26.41 -37.25
CA VAL A 436 -2.25 26.38 -38.43
C VAL A 436 -1.62 25.00 -38.60
N ARG A 437 -1.12 24.38 -37.52
CA ARG A 437 -0.56 23.02 -37.56
C ARG A 437 -1.57 22.00 -38.06
N LEU A 438 -2.79 22.04 -37.53
CA LEU A 438 -3.89 21.16 -37.93
C LEU A 438 -4.22 21.28 -39.43
N SER A 439 -4.23 22.50 -39.96
CA SER A 439 -4.48 22.76 -41.39
C SER A 439 -3.35 22.23 -42.28
N GLN A 440 -2.10 22.31 -41.83
CA GLN A 440 -0.94 21.79 -42.55
C GLN A 440 -0.87 20.25 -42.55
N GLU A 441 -1.29 19.61 -41.46
CA GLU A 441 -1.37 18.14 -41.37
C GLU A 441 -2.49 17.57 -42.23
N GLY A 442 -3.66 18.20 -42.25
CA GLY A 442 -4.74 17.83 -43.16
C GLY A 442 -4.32 17.92 -44.63
N SER A 443 -3.50 18.91 -45.00
CA SER A 443 -2.98 19.07 -46.36
C SER A 443 -1.97 17.99 -46.77
N ARG A 444 -1.27 17.39 -45.80
CA ARG A 444 -0.27 16.32 -46.03
C ARG A 444 -0.87 14.92 -46.13
N GLN A 445 -2.11 14.70 -45.68
CA GLN A 445 -2.80 13.41 -45.82
C GLN A 445 -3.51 13.23 -47.19
N PHE A 446 -3.62 14.31 -47.98
CA PHE A 446 -4.22 14.32 -49.32
C PHE A 446 -3.20 14.51 -50.47
N SER A 447 -1.90 14.41 -50.18
CA SER A 447 -0.80 14.28 -51.17
C SER A 447 -0.16 12.91 -51.03
#